data_AF-A0A658NMS6-F1
#
_entry.id   AF-A0A658NMS6-F1
#
_cell.length_a   1.000
_cell.length_b   1.000
_cell.length_c   1.000
_cell.angle_alpha   90.00
_cell.angle_beta   90.00
_cell.angle_gamma   90.00
#
_symmetry.space_group_name_H-M   'P 1'
#
loop_
_entity.id
_entity.type
_entity.pdbx_description
1 polymer ?
#
loop_
_entity_poly.entity_id
_entity_poly.type
_entity_poly.pdbx_seq_one_letter_code
_entity_poly.pdbx_strand_id
1 'polypeptide(L)'
;PEDWWQLYQDQRLNELVRQALSANTDLRVAAANIATARAQVEVAESQGGFNGGVKLGAQRLQESGEAFLLPEKVPVANIGEAIISASYQ
;
A
#
# COMPACT_ATOMS: atom_id res chain seq x y z
N PRO A 1 -17.59 -13.14 32.58
CA PRO A 1 -16.27 -13.81 32.62
C PRO A 1 -15.85 -14.21 31.20
N GLU A 2 -14.55 -14.19 30.95
CA GLU A 2 -13.93 -14.42 29.63
C GLU A 2 -14.19 -15.87 29.17
N ASP A 3 -14.05 -16.83 30.10
CA ASP A 3 -14.28 -18.26 29.87
C ASP A 3 -15.51 -18.77 30.64
N TRP A 4 -16.70 -18.37 30.21
CA TRP A 4 -17.97 -18.72 30.88
C TRP A 4 -18.21 -20.24 31.03
N TRP A 5 -17.64 -21.06 30.15
CA TRP A 5 -17.83 -22.53 30.16
C TRP A 5 -17.06 -23.24 31.29
N GLN A 6 -16.06 -22.59 31.90
CA GLN A 6 -15.33 -23.16 33.03
C GLN A 6 -16.21 -23.30 34.29
N LEU A 7 -17.32 -22.55 34.36
CA LEU A 7 -18.28 -22.62 35.45
C LEU A 7 -18.95 -23.99 35.59
N TYR A 8 -18.98 -24.79 34.51
CA TYR A 8 -19.56 -26.13 34.52
C TYR A 8 -18.63 -27.20 35.11
N GLN A 9 -17.37 -26.87 35.41
CA GLN A 9 -16.37 -27.78 36.01
C GLN A 9 -16.18 -29.10 35.25
N ASP A 10 -16.47 -29.11 33.95
CA ASP A 10 -16.35 -30.29 33.08
C ASP A 10 -15.03 -30.21 32.30
N GLN A 11 -14.12 -31.17 32.54
CA GLN A 11 -12.85 -31.26 31.82
C GLN A 11 -13.04 -31.55 30.33
N ARG A 12 -14.01 -32.39 29.96
CA ARG A 12 -14.30 -32.73 28.57
C ARG A 12 -14.86 -31.53 27.83
N LEU A 13 -15.72 -30.73 28.46
CA LEU A 13 -16.20 -29.47 27.90
C LEU A 13 -15.03 -28.51 27.62
N ASN A 14 -14.12 -28.37 28.58
CA ASN A 14 -12.94 -27.51 28.42
C ASN A 14 -12.05 -27.96 27.26
N GLU A 15 -11.83 -29.27 27.11
CA GLU A 15 -11.07 -29.82 25.99
C GLU A 15 -11.74 -29.54 24.65
N LEU A 16 -13.04 -29.77 24.53
CA LEU A 16 -13.80 -29.50 23.30
C LEU A 16 -13.79 -28.02 22.93
N VAL A 17 -13.93 -27.12 23.89
CA VAL A 17 -13.87 -25.67 23.63
C VAL A 17 -12.46 -25.27 23.18
N ARG A 18 -11.40 -25.75 23.83
CA ARG A 18 -10.02 -25.49 23.40
C ARG A 18 -9.74 -26.01 22.00
N GLN A 19 -10.21 -27.22 21.71
CA GLN A 19 -10.05 -27.85 20.40
C GLN A 19 -10.79 -27.03 19.33
N ALA A 20 -12.03 -26.61 19.61
CA ALA A 20 -12.80 -25.73 18.74
C ALA A 20 -12.08 -24.38 18.52
N LEU A 21 -11.61 -23.70 19.56
CA LEU A 21 -10.89 -22.42 19.42
C LEU A 21 -9.60 -22.55 18.61
N SER A 22 -8.88 -23.67 18.72
CA SER A 22 -7.64 -23.92 17.98
C SER A 22 -7.87 -24.32 16.52
N ALA A 23 -8.92 -25.09 16.24
CA ALA A 23 -9.18 -25.68 14.93
C ALA A 23 -10.13 -24.83 14.08
N ASN A 24 -10.87 -23.90 14.68
CA ASN A 24 -11.88 -23.13 13.98
C ASN A 24 -11.24 -22.13 13.01
N THR A 25 -11.38 -22.41 11.73
CA THR A 25 -10.91 -21.59 10.62
C THR A 25 -11.53 -20.20 10.62
N ASP A 26 -12.78 -20.04 11.06
CA ASP A 26 -13.47 -18.75 11.09
C ASP A 26 -12.80 -17.79 12.07
N LEU A 27 -12.25 -18.27 13.18
CA LEU A 27 -11.46 -17.45 14.11
C LEU A 27 -10.15 -16.98 13.47
N ARG A 28 -9.50 -17.82 12.67
CA ARG A 28 -8.30 -17.44 11.92
C ARG A 28 -8.62 -16.38 10.86
N VAL A 29 -9.76 -16.51 10.18
CA VAL A 29 -10.26 -15.51 9.23
C VAL A 29 -10.59 -14.19 9.95
N ALA A 30 -11.28 -14.25 11.08
CA ALA A 30 -11.58 -13.06 11.88
C ALA A 30 -10.31 -12.33 12.34
N ALA A 31 -9.29 -13.07 12.81
CA ALA A 31 -7.99 -12.50 13.17
C ALA A 31 -7.30 -11.84 11.96
N ALA A 32 -7.31 -12.48 10.79
CA ALA A 32 -6.77 -11.91 9.56
C ALA A 32 -7.53 -10.64 9.12
N ASN A 33 -8.85 -10.63 9.27
CA ASN A 33 -9.69 -9.47 8.96
C ASN A 33 -9.38 -8.29 9.91
N ILE A 34 -9.20 -8.54 11.20
CA ILE A 34 -8.79 -7.52 12.17
C ILE A 34 -7.40 -6.97 11.82
N ALA A 35 -6.44 -7.83 11.50
CA ALA A 35 -5.10 -7.41 11.08
C ALA A 35 -5.16 -6.54 9.80
N THR A 36 -5.99 -6.94 8.83
CA THR A 36 -6.21 -6.19 7.59
C THR A 36 -6.85 -4.83 7.86
N ALA A 37 -7.88 -4.77 8.72
CA ALA A 37 -8.53 -3.51 9.08
C ALA A 37 -7.55 -2.55 9.77
N ARG A 38 -6.68 -3.06 10.66
CA ARG A 38 -5.64 -2.24 11.30
C ARG A 38 -4.64 -1.69 10.28
N ALA A 39 -4.17 -2.53 9.36
CA ALA A 39 -3.26 -2.09 8.29
C ALA A 39 -3.90 -1.03 7.39
N GLN A 40 -5.20 -1.13 7.09
CA GLN A 40 -5.92 -0.12 6.32
C GLN A 40 -6.01 1.21 7.06
N VAL A 41 -6.27 1.18 8.37
CA VAL A 41 -6.27 2.39 9.20
C VAL A 41 -4.89 3.03 9.23
N GLU A 42 -3.83 2.24 9.43
CA GLU A 42 -2.45 2.75 9.45
C GLU A 42 -2.06 3.39 8.11
N VAL A 43 -2.45 2.78 6.98
CA VAL A 43 -2.27 3.39 5.65
C VAL A 43 -3.04 4.69 5.53
N ALA A 44 -4.29 4.75 5.97
CA ALA A 44 -5.10 5.97 5.90
C ALA A 44 -4.53 7.09 6.79
N GLU A 45 -4.06 6.76 7.99
CA GLU A 45 -3.38 7.70 8.88
C GLU A 45 -2.07 8.21 8.26
N SER A 46 -1.31 7.34 7.58
CA SER A 46 -0.08 7.73 6.87
C SER A 46 -0.32 8.61 5.64
N GLN A 47 -1.54 8.58 5.09
CA GLN A 47 -1.96 9.52 4.03
C GLN A 47 -2.30 10.91 4.58
N GLY A 48 -2.62 11.02 5.87
CA GLY A 48 -2.71 12.30 6.56
C GLY A 48 -1.32 12.88 6.82
N GLY A 49 -1.11 14.16 6.48
CA GLY A 49 0.15 14.85 6.71
C GLY A 49 0.83 15.36 5.44
N PHE A 50 2.13 15.65 5.55
CA PHE A 50 2.90 16.23 4.46
C PHE A 50 3.41 15.14 3.50
N ASN A 51 3.05 15.24 2.23
CA ASN A 51 3.58 14.41 1.17
C ASN A 51 4.54 15.23 0.29
N GLY A 52 5.67 14.64 -0.08
CA GLY A 52 6.72 15.28 -0.88
C GLY A 52 7.32 14.32 -1.89
N GLY A 53 7.74 14.84 -3.03
CA GLY A 53 8.30 14.03 -4.11
C GLY A 53 9.33 14.79 -4.93
N VAL A 54 10.27 14.05 -5.50
CA VAL A 54 11.26 14.57 -6.45
C VAL A 54 11.19 13.72 -7.72
N LYS A 55 11.07 14.38 -8.88
CA LYS A 55 11.14 13.74 -10.19
C LYS A 55 12.33 14.31 -10.94
N LEU A 56 13.15 13.44 -11.52
CA LEU A 56 14.30 13.78 -12.35
C LEU A 56 14.12 13.08 -13.70
N GLY A 57 14.33 13.81 -14.79
CA GLY A 57 14.19 13.27 -16.14
C GLY A 57 15.22 13.86 -17.08
N ALA A 58 15.58 13.09 -18.11
CA ALA A 58 16.42 13.56 -19.20
C ALA A 58 15.83 13.04 -20.51
N GLN A 59 15.66 13.92 -21.50
CA GLN A 59 15.13 13.59 -22.81
C GLN A 59 16.05 14.10 -23.89
N ARG A 60 16.25 13.31 -24.94
CA ARG A 60 16.95 13.71 -26.15
C ARG A 60 15.94 13.86 -27.27
N LEU A 61 15.78 15.08 -27.77
CA LEU A 61 14.91 15.39 -28.89
C LEU A 61 15.75 15.64 -30.14
N GLN A 62 15.45 14.91 -31.21
CA GLN A 62 15.96 15.21 -32.55
C GLN A 62 14.75 15.31 -33.47
N GLU A 63 14.33 16.53 -33.75
CA GLU A 63 13.25 16.78 -34.69
C GLU A 63 13.73 16.47 -36.13
N SER A 64 12.82 16.18 -37.07
CA SER A 64 13.20 15.88 -38.47
C SER A 64 13.22 17.18 -39.27
N GLY A 65 14.31 17.47 -39.99
CA GLY A 65 14.46 18.69 -40.79
C GLY A 65 13.46 18.79 -41.96
N GLU A 66 12.98 17.65 -42.44
CA GLU A 66 11.98 17.52 -43.51
C GLU A 66 10.61 18.06 -43.09
N ALA A 67 10.28 18.04 -41.79
CA ALA A 67 9.05 18.63 -41.27
C ALA A 67 9.01 20.17 -41.39
N PHE A 68 10.18 20.80 -41.55
CA PHE A 68 10.35 22.25 -41.70
C PHE A 68 10.84 22.67 -43.09
N LEU A 69 10.89 21.74 -44.07
CA LEU A 69 11.44 21.97 -45.41
C LEU A 69 12.90 22.45 -45.41
N LEU A 70 13.66 22.08 -44.36
CA LEU A 70 15.08 22.40 -44.25
C LEU A 70 15.90 21.23 -44.82
N PRO A 71 16.87 21.48 -45.72
CA PRO A 71 17.77 20.44 -46.23
C PRO A 71 18.79 19.97 -45.18
N GLU A 72 18.86 20.65 -44.05
CA GLU A 72 19.83 20.41 -42.98
C GLU A 72 19.16 19.83 -41.74
N LYS A 73 19.86 18.91 -41.07
CA LYS A 73 19.40 18.24 -39.85
C LYS A 73 19.22 19.27 -38.74
N VAL A 74 17.99 19.42 -38.24
CA VAL A 74 17.73 20.26 -37.07
C VAL A 74 18.49 19.74 -35.84
N PRO A 75 19.03 20.65 -35.02
CA PRO A 75 19.96 20.30 -33.95
C PRO A 75 19.32 19.40 -32.89
N VAL A 76 20.13 18.52 -32.31
CA VAL A 76 19.71 17.66 -31.20
C VAL A 76 19.57 18.49 -29.92
N ALA A 77 18.40 18.44 -29.29
CA ALA A 77 18.15 19.03 -27.99
C ALA A 77 18.31 17.97 -26.89
N ASN A 78 18.95 18.34 -25.79
CA ASN A 78 18.96 17.55 -24.56
C ASN A 78 18.22 18.34 -23.50
N ILE A 79 17.15 17.77 -22.96
CA ILE A 79 16.28 18.38 -21.97
C ILE A 79 16.51 17.65 -20.66
N GLY A 80 16.82 18.38 -19.60
CA GLY A 80 16.85 17.87 -18.24
C GLY A 80 15.70 18.48 -17.45
N GLU A 81 14.97 17.67 -16.70
CA GLU A 81 13.92 18.12 -15.78
C GLU A 81 14.24 17.70 -14.35
N ALA A 82 13.96 18.61 -13.42
CA ALA A 82 13.97 18.36 -11.99
C ALA A 82 12.75 19.04 -11.37
N ILE A 83 11.84 18.24 -10.81
CA ILE A 83 10.58 18.71 -10.23
C ILE A 83 10.57 18.30 -8.77
N ILE A 84 10.29 19.26 -7.90
CA ILE A 84 10.08 19.04 -6.47
C ILE A 84 8.61 19.40 -6.20
N SER A 85 7.87 18.48 -5.57
CA SER A 85 6.47 18.67 -5.22
C SER A 85 6.25 18.46 -3.73
N ALA A 86 5.33 19.22 -3.14
CA ALA A 86 4.94 19.14 -1.74
C ALA A 86 3.43 19.39 -1.61
N SER A 87 2.74 18.64 -0.76
CA SER A 87 1.30 18.77 -0.49
C SER A 87 0.96 18.39 0.95
N TYR A 88 -0.14 18.90 1.49
CA TYR A 88 -0.64 18.61 2.84
C TYR A 88 -2.18 18.54 2.84
N GLN A 89 -2.77 17.69 3.70
CA GLN A 89 -4.22 17.60 3.93
C GLN A 89 -4.55 17.91 5.40
#